data_AF-A0A8X6VAE0-F1
#
_entry.id   AF-A0A8X6VAE0-F1
#
_cell.length_a   1.000
_cell.length_b   1.000
_cell.length_c   1.000
_cell.angle_alpha   90.00
_cell.angle_beta   90.00
_cell.angle_gamma   90.00
#
_symmetry.space_group_name_H-M   'P 1'
#
loop_
_entity.id
_entity.type
_entity.pdbx_description
1 polymer ?
#
loop_
_entity_poly.entity_id
_entity_poly.type
_entity_poly.pdbx_seq_one_letter_code
_entity_poly.pdbx_strand_id
1 'polypeptide(L)'
;MAVFGVGNVAAPLDEINQYQLGRYISSNEAVWRILSFPIHERHPTVIHLAVHLENGQRVYFTADNVRARALVPPATTLTVFYSLCQDDLFAITLLYSEVPKFYTWNASTKKFQHRKQGKAVEGHTNLYSSDALGRLYTVHPNNTECFYLRLLLINIRGPISFQD
;
A
#
# COMPACT_ATOMS: atom_id res chain seq x y z
N MET A 1 10.27 10.57 -17.48
CA MET A 1 11.19 10.79 -18.62
C MET A 1 12.14 11.90 -18.22
N ALA A 2 13.44 11.65 -18.14
CA ALA A 2 14.42 12.71 -17.92
C ALA A 2 14.63 13.42 -19.27
N VAL A 3 14.35 14.72 -19.32
CA VAL A 3 14.61 15.53 -20.52
C VAL A 3 16.08 15.89 -20.50
N PHE A 4 16.90 15.06 -21.16
CA PHE A 4 18.31 15.36 -21.36
C PHE A 4 18.44 16.38 -22.48
N GLY A 5 18.73 17.63 -22.13
CA GLY A 5 19.14 18.62 -23.11
C GLY A 5 20.49 18.22 -23.70
N VAL A 6 20.57 18.06 -25.02
CA VAL A 6 21.86 17.97 -25.73
C VAL A 6 22.45 19.38 -25.77
N GLY A 7 23.15 19.74 -24.70
CA GLY A 7 23.81 21.04 -24.54
C GLY A 7 25.33 20.90 -24.52
N ASN A 8 26.03 21.85 -25.13
CA ASN A 8 27.49 21.91 -25.09
C ASN A 8 27.94 22.19 -23.63
N VAL A 9 28.77 21.33 -23.05
CA VAL A 9 29.17 21.38 -21.62
C VAL A 9 29.91 22.69 -21.26
N ALA A 10 30.40 23.42 -22.26
CA ALA A 10 31.08 24.71 -22.12
C ALA A 10 30.14 25.95 -22.12
N ALA A 11 28.82 25.78 -22.31
CA ALA A 11 27.88 26.89 -22.33
C ALA A 11 27.44 27.29 -20.91
N PRO A 12 27.17 28.59 -20.64
CA PRO A 12 26.64 29.05 -19.36
C PRO A 12 25.30 28.37 -19.03
N LEU A 13 25.08 28.10 -17.75
CA LEU A 13 23.91 27.35 -17.27
C LEU A 13 22.64 28.20 -17.35
N ASP A 14 21.77 27.90 -18.32
CA ASP A 14 20.48 28.58 -18.51
C ASP A 14 19.38 27.89 -17.69
N GLU A 15 19.18 28.40 -16.48
CA GLU A 15 18.16 27.91 -15.54
C GLU A 15 16.74 28.03 -16.09
N ILE A 16 16.45 29.06 -16.90
CA ILE A 16 15.11 29.31 -17.45
C ILE A 16 14.77 28.20 -18.45
N ASN A 17 15.71 27.87 -19.33
CA ASN A 17 15.51 26.79 -20.30
C ASN A 17 15.43 25.42 -19.61
N GLN A 18 16.29 25.15 -18.62
CA GLN A 18 16.20 23.92 -17.82
C GLN A 18 14.83 23.77 -17.13
N TYR A 19 14.30 24.86 -16.57
CA TYR A 19 12.99 24.88 -15.94
C TYR A 19 11.85 24.59 -16.94
N GLN A 20 11.92 25.15 -18.15
CA GLN A 20 10.94 24.89 -19.20
C GLN A 20 11.00 23.44 -19.70
N LEU A 21 12.21 22.91 -19.94
CA LEU A 21 12.42 21.52 -20.36
C LEU A 21 11.97 20.52 -19.28
N GLY A 22 12.22 20.81 -18.00
CA GLY A 22 11.77 19.96 -16.89
C GLY A 22 10.24 19.86 -16.74
N ARG A 23 9.50 20.78 -17.37
CA ARG A 23 8.03 20.82 -17.38
C ARG A 23 7.40 20.34 -18.69
N TYR A 24 8.22 20.03 -19.69
CA TYR A 24 7.74 19.52 -20.95
C TYR A 24 7.14 18.11 -20.76
N ILE A 25 5.89 17.95 -21.21
CA ILE A 25 5.21 16.66 -21.30
C ILE A 25 5.12 16.32 -22.78
N SER A 26 5.72 15.20 -23.18
CA SER A 26 5.65 14.75 -24.57
C SER A 26 4.21 14.43 -24.98
N SER A 27 3.90 14.55 -26.29
CA SER A 27 2.56 14.22 -26.81
C SER A 27 2.13 12.80 -26.42
N ASN A 28 3.05 11.84 -26.40
CA ASN A 28 2.78 10.46 -25.99
C ASN A 28 2.38 10.36 -24.52
N GLU A 29 3.11 11.04 -23.62
CA GLU A 29 2.77 11.08 -22.19
C GLU A 29 1.43 11.81 -21.95
N ALA A 30 1.14 12.88 -22.70
CA ALA A 30 -0.12 13.59 -22.63
C ALA A 30 -1.31 12.70 -23.01
N VAL A 31 -1.20 11.93 -24.10
CA VAL A 31 -2.23 10.94 -24.50
C VAL A 31 -2.39 9.87 -23.42
N TRP A 32 -1.30 9.36 -22.84
CA TRP A 32 -1.34 8.38 -21.75
C TRP A 32 -2.11 8.89 -20.54
N ARG A 33 -1.88 10.16 -20.17
CA ARG A 33 -2.60 10.86 -19.08
C ARG A 33 -4.08 11.04 -19.40
N ILE A 34 -4.41 11.48 -20.61
CA ILE A 34 -5.81 11.68 -21.05
C ILE A 34 -6.59 10.36 -20.99
N LEU A 35 -5.96 9.26 -21.39
CA LEU A 35 -6.57 7.92 -21.37
C LEU A 35 -6.49 7.24 -20.00
N SER A 36 -5.98 7.92 -18.96
CA SER A 36 -5.81 7.39 -17.60
C SER A 36 -5.01 6.09 -17.52
N PHE A 37 -4.08 5.87 -18.47
CA PHE A 37 -3.19 4.73 -18.41
C PHE A 37 -2.15 4.91 -17.28
N PRO A 38 -1.64 3.81 -16.69
CA PRO A 38 -0.57 3.90 -15.70
C PRO A 38 0.68 4.58 -16.28
N ILE A 39 1.09 5.70 -15.67
CA ILE A 39 2.23 6.52 -16.13
C ILE A 39 3.53 6.11 -15.43
N HIS A 40 3.41 5.49 -14.27
CA HIS A 40 4.53 5.04 -13.47
C HIS A 40 4.23 3.65 -12.93
N GLU A 41 5.23 2.79 -13.01
CA GLU A 41 5.26 1.55 -12.27
C GLU A 41 6.43 1.62 -11.30
N ARG A 42 6.22 1.12 -10.08
CA ARG A 42 7.28 1.02 -9.06
C ARG A 42 7.54 -0.44 -8.81
N HIS A 43 8.77 -0.86 -9.03
CA HIS A 43 9.27 -2.17 -8.66
C HIS A 43 10.33 -2.01 -7.55
N PRO A 44 10.18 -2.69 -6.41
CA PRO A 44 9.01 -3.49 -6.01
C PRO A 44 7.77 -2.63 -5.73
N THR A 45 6.58 -3.22 -5.88
CA THR A 45 5.33 -2.55 -5.53
C THR A 45 5.22 -2.40 -4.01
N VAL A 46 4.89 -1.20 -3.54
CA VAL A 46 4.73 -0.92 -2.11
C VAL A 46 3.25 -0.73 -1.79
N ILE A 47 2.71 -1.57 -0.91
CA ILE A 47 1.32 -1.50 -0.44
C ILE A 47 1.30 -0.87 0.95
N HIS A 48 0.48 0.16 1.13
CA HIS A 48 0.32 0.81 2.42
C HIS A 48 -0.65 0.02 3.30
N LEU A 49 -0.19 -0.31 4.50
CA LEU A 49 -0.93 -1.06 5.50
C LEU A 49 -1.40 -0.12 6.61
N ALA A 50 -2.65 -0.26 7.01
CA ALA A 50 -3.28 0.59 7.99
C ALA A 50 -2.76 0.22 9.39
N VAL A 51 -2.57 1.22 10.24
CA VAL A 51 -2.27 1.02 11.67
C VAL A 51 -3.14 1.99 12.44
N HIS A 52 -3.94 1.46 13.35
CA HIS A 52 -4.83 2.21 14.22
C HIS A 52 -5.24 1.32 15.39
N LEU A 53 -5.69 1.92 16.48
CA LEU A 53 -6.28 1.21 17.61
C LEU A 53 -7.70 0.72 17.26
N GLU A 54 -8.29 -0.06 18.16
CA GLU A 54 -9.69 -0.47 18.05
C GLU A 54 -10.58 0.78 17.95
N ASN A 55 -11.49 0.80 16.97
CA ASN A 55 -12.35 1.95 16.62
C ASN A 55 -11.61 3.25 16.24
N GLY A 56 -10.27 3.25 16.15
CA GLY A 56 -9.44 4.39 15.71
C GLY A 56 -9.30 4.52 14.19
N GLN A 57 -10.21 3.91 13.42
CA GLN A 57 -10.13 3.83 11.97
C GLN A 57 -10.40 5.19 11.30
N ARG A 58 -9.66 5.52 10.25
CA ARG A 58 -9.97 6.70 9.43
C ARG A 58 -11.18 6.41 8.54
N VAL A 59 -12.28 7.12 8.77
CA VAL A 59 -13.52 6.96 8.01
C VAL A 59 -13.92 8.28 7.33
N TYR A 60 -14.26 8.20 6.05
CA TYR A 60 -14.89 9.31 5.33
C TYR A 60 -16.40 9.13 5.34
N PHE A 61 -17.11 10.20 5.68
CA PHE A 61 -18.56 10.21 5.80
C PHE A 61 -19.16 11.49 5.23
N THR A 62 -20.45 11.43 4.93
CA THR A 62 -21.33 12.55 4.58
C THR A 62 -22.41 12.66 5.64
N ALA A 63 -23.16 13.78 5.66
CA ALA A 63 -24.23 13.99 6.64
C ALA A 63 -25.24 12.82 6.68
N ASP A 64 -25.54 12.23 5.51
CA ASP A 64 -26.52 11.15 5.40
C ASP A 64 -26.01 9.79 5.91
N ASN A 65 -24.69 9.54 5.82
CA ASN A 65 -24.12 8.22 6.10
C ASN A 65 -23.35 8.15 7.44
N VAL A 66 -23.22 9.26 8.17
CA VAL A 66 -22.43 9.35 9.41
C VAL A 66 -22.86 8.31 10.45
N ARG A 67 -24.17 8.12 10.67
CA ARG A 67 -24.69 7.16 11.65
C ARG A 67 -24.35 5.72 11.26
N ALA A 68 -24.56 5.38 9.99
CA ALA A 68 -24.25 4.04 9.48
C ALA A 68 -22.74 3.74 9.57
N ARG A 69 -21.89 4.73 9.24
CA ARG A 69 -20.43 4.62 9.33
C ARG A 69 -19.91 4.54 10.75
N ALA A 70 -20.57 5.20 11.71
CA ALA A 70 -20.20 5.13 13.12
C ALA A 70 -20.55 3.77 13.73
N LEU A 71 -21.69 3.18 13.34
CA LEU A 71 -22.10 1.86 13.82
C LEU A 71 -21.28 0.73 13.17
N VAL A 72 -21.03 0.83 11.86
CA VAL A 72 -20.29 -0.18 11.10
C VAL A 72 -19.15 0.51 10.34
N PRO A 73 -17.97 0.62 10.96
CA PRO A 73 -16.83 1.27 10.32
C PRO A 73 -16.33 0.43 9.13
N PRO A 74 -15.88 1.08 8.04
CA PRO A 74 -15.25 0.43 6.90
C PRO A 74 -14.09 -0.49 7.29
N ALA A 75 -14.14 -1.76 6.83
CA ALA A 75 -13.02 -2.68 6.97
C ALA A 75 -11.70 -2.09 6.41
N THR A 76 -10.66 -2.10 7.24
CA THR A 76 -9.31 -1.66 6.89
C THR A 76 -8.43 -2.88 6.58
N THR A 77 -7.24 -2.64 6.04
CA THR A 77 -6.27 -3.71 5.83
C THR A 77 -5.82 -4.36 7.14
N LEU A 78 -5.91 -3.67 8.28
CA LEU A 78 -5.54 -4.23 9.59
C LEU A 78 -6.65 -5.14 10.13
N THR A 79 -7.89 -4.65 10.15
CA THR A 79 -9.02 -5.47 10.63
C THR A 79 -9.22 -6.71 9.78
N VAL A 80 -8.99 -6.60 8.47
CA VAL A 80 -9.12 -7.74 7.56
C VAL A 80 -7.94 -8.69 7.68
N PHE A 81 -6.77 -8.22 8.12
CA PHE A 81 -5.65 -9.11 8.42
C PHE A 81 -5.95 -9.99 9.63
N TYR A 82 -6.55 -9.44 10.70
CA TYR A 82 -6.97 -10.24 11.84
C TYR A 82 -7.97 -11.33 11.45
N SER A 83 -9.01 -11.00 10.67
CA SER A 83 -9.94 -12.02 10.17
C SER A 83 -9.24 -13.03 9.26
N LEU A 84 -8.28 -12.58 8.45
CA LEU A 84 -7.52 -13.47 7.56
C LEU A 84 -6.70 -14.48 8.36
N CYS A 85 -6.08 -14.07 9.47
CA CYS A 85 -5.38 -14.96 10.38
C CYS A 85 -6.32 -15.92 11.13
N GLN A 86 -7.59 -15.59 11.30
CA GLN A 86 -8.58 -16.54 11.85
C GLN A 86 -8.99 -17.60 10.82
N ASP A 87 -9.13 -17.20 9.55
CA ASP A 87 -9.69 -18.04 8.50
C ASP A 87 -8.63 -18.92 7.78
N ASP A 88 -7.38 -18.45 7.67
CA ASP A 88 -6.34 -19.06 6.85
C ASP A 88 -5.08 -19.41 7.66
N LEU A 89 -4.77 -20.72 7.71
CA LEU A 89 -3.59 -21.26 8.41
C LEU A 89 -2.28 -20.70 7.86
N PHE A 90 -2.20 -20.39 6.57
CA PHE A 90 -0.99 -19.81 5.99
C PHE A 90 -0.80 -18.36 6.47
N ALA A 91 -1.88 -17.59 6.57
CA ALA A 91 -1.82 -16.20 7.01
C ALA A 91 -1.34 -16.04 8.46
N ILE A 92 -1.62 -17.02 9.33
CA ILE A 92 -1.11 -17.05 10.71
C ILE A 92 0.43 -17.07 10.75
N THR A 93 1.07 -17.64 9.73
CA THR A 93 2.54 -17.73 9.69
C THR A 93 3.22 -16.41 9.30
N LEU A 94 2.46 -15.41 8.85
CA LEU A 94 2.98 -14.18 8.28
C LEU A 94 3.02 -13.03 9.28
N LEU A 95 4.02 -12.16 9.11
CA LEU A 95 3.98 -10.81 9.67
C LEU A 95 3.05 -9.92 8.86
N TYR A 96 2.50 -8.89 9.49
CA TYR A 96 1.60 -7.98 8.79
C TYR A 96 2.25 -7.31 7.56
N SER A 97 3.53 -6.95 7.65
CA SER A 97 4.32 -6.39 6.54
C SER A 97 4.56 -7.37 5.38
N GLU A 98 4.46 -8.68 5.62
CA GLU A 98 4.69 -9.73 4.63
C GLU A 98 3.41 -10.13 3.89
N VAL A 99 2.23 -9.78 4.41
CA VAL A 99 0.93 -10.12 3.78
C VAL A 99 0.87 -9.68 2.32
N PRO A 100 1.28 -8.46 1.94
CA PRO A 100 1.31 -8.03 0.53
C PRO A 100 2.14 -8.92 -0.39
N LYS A 101 3.09 -9.69 0.13
CA LYS A 101 3.92 -10.61 -0.65
C LYS A 101 3.12 -11.77 -1.22
N PHE A 102 2.10 -12.24 -0.50
CA PHE A 102 1.31 -13.43 -0.84
C PHE A 102 -0.15 -13.11 -1.15
N TYR A 103 -0.67 -12.00 -0.64
CA TYR A 103 -2.04 -11.55 -0.82
C TYR A 103 -2.11 -10.21 -1.53
N THR A 104 -3.16 -10.02 -2.31
CA THR A 104 -3.50 -8.76 -2.95
C THR A 104 -4.73 -8.17 -2.25
N TRP A 105 -4.68 -6.87 -1.97
CA TRP A 105 -5.83 -6.13 -1.45
C TRP A 105 -6.82 -5.82 -2.57
N ASN A 106 -8.05 -6.32 -2.45
CA ASN A 106 -9.16 -5.94 -3.33
C ASN A 106 -9.92 -4.77 -2.71
N ALA A 107 -9.76 -3.57 -3.26
CA ALA A 107 -10.39 -2.36 -2.72
C ALA A 107 -11.92 -2.36 -2.82
N SER A 108 -12.48 -3.02 -3.84
CA SER A 108 -13.93 -3.09 -4.06
C SER A 108 -14.62 -3.98 -3.04
N THR A 109 -14.05 -5.16 -2.77
CA THR A 109 -14.61 -6.12 -1.79
C THR A 109 -14.06 -5.93 -0.39
N LYS A 110 -13.00 -5.14 -0.22
CA LYS A 110 -12.24 -4.93 1.03
C LYS A 110 -11.76 -6.24 1.64
N LYS A 111 -11.17 -7.10 0.80
CA LYS A 111 -10.66 -8.40 1.22
C LYS A 111 -9.24 -8.62 0.70
N PHE A 112 -8.45 -9.34 1.48
CA PHE A 112 -7.24 -9.98 0.97
C PHE A 112 -7.61 -11.22 0.17
N GLN A 113 -6.96 -11.39 -0.97
CA GLN A 113 -7.11 -12.56 -1.83
C GLN A 113 -5.72 -13.09 -2.14
N HIS A 114 -5.55 -14.42 -2.21
CA HIS A 114 -4.29 -14.99 -2.66
C HIS A 114 -3.87 -14.41 -4.01
N ARG A 115 -2.57 -14.15 -4.15
CA ARG A 115 -2.00 -13.77 -5.42
C ARG A 115 -2.20 -14.88 -6.43
N LYS A 116 -2.51 -14.49 -7.67
CA LYS A 116 -2.66 -15.39 -8.81
C LYS A 116 -1.44 -15.39 -9.74
N GLN A 117 -0.46 -14.53 -9.45
CA GLN A 117 0.72 -14.29 -10.26
C GLN A 117 1.95 -14.12 -9.36
N GLY A 118 3.11 -14.57 -9.85
CA GLY A 118 4.38 -14.50 -9.14
C GLY A 118 5.08 -15.86 -9.11
N LYS A 119 6.04 -16.01 -8.18
CA LYS A 119 6.74 -17.26 -7.94
C LYS A 119 5.85 -18.19 -7.09
N ALA A 120 5.62 -19.41 -7.56
CA ALA A 120 4.89 -20.42 -6.80
C ALA A 120 5.60 -20.69 -5.47
N VAL A 121 4.84 -20.77 -4.39
CA VAL A 121 5.36 -21.07 -3.05
C VAL A 121 5.51 -22.57 -2.91
N GLU A 122 6.71 -23.01 -2.51
CA GLU A 122 7.01 -24.43 -2.33
C GLU A 122 6.07 -25.04 -1.26
N GLY A 123 5.55 -26.23 -1.55
CA GLY A 123 4.64 -26.95 -0.65
C GLY A 123 3.19 -26.47 -0.62
N HIS A 124 2.80 -25.43 -1.40
CA HIS A 124 1.44 -24.90 -1.41
C HIS A 124 0.86 -24.85 -2.83
N THR A 125 -0.26 -25.53 -3.07
CA THR A 125 -0.98 -25.48 -4.35
C THR A 125 -1.72 -24.15 -4.50
N ASN A 126 -1.59 -23.50 -5.65
CA ASN A 126 -2.25 -22.21 -5.98
C ASN A 126 -1.85 -21.01 -5.10
N LEU A 127 -0.71 -21.09 -4.40
CA LEU A 127 -0.16 -19.96 -3.66
C LEU A 127 1.04 -19.37 -4.40
N TYR A 128 0.99 -18.06 -4.63
CA TYR A 128 2.04 -17.33 -5.33
C TYR A 128 2.58 -16.22 -4.45
N SER A 129 3.87 -15.95 -4.59
CA SER A 129 4.58 -14.85 -3.94
C SER A 129 5.13 -13.87 -4.97
N SER A 130 5.17 -12.59 -4.63
CA SER A 130 5.83 -11.56 -5.42
C SER A 130 6.82 -10.77 -4.58
N ASP A 131 7.49 -9.78 -5.17
CA ASP A 131 8.38 -8.87 -4.45
C ASP A 131 7.65 -7.70 -3.76
N ALA A 132 6.32 -7.77 -3.64
CA ALA A 132 5.55 -6.69 -3.06
C ALA A 132 5.85 -6.49 -1.57
N LEU A 133 6.02 -5.23 -1.16
CA LEU A 133 6.38 -4.84 0.20
C LEU A 133 5.20 -4.20 0.92
N GLY A 134 4.89 -4.67 2.13
CA GLY A 134 3.94 -4.03 3.03
C GLY A 134 4.60 -2.94 3.86
N ARG A 135 4.14 -1.71 3.69
CA ARG A 135 4.63 -0.55 4.44
C ARG A 135 3.59 -0.09 5.44
N LEU A 136 3.93 -0.20 6.72
CA LEU A 136 3.15 0.39 7.81
C LEU A 136 3.49 1.87 7.94
N TYR A 137 2.47 2.71 8.20
CA TYR A 137 2.68 4.13 8.46
C TYR A 137 3.61 4.36 9.65
N THR A 138 4.41 5.43 9.59
CA THR A 138 5.21 5.86 10.74
C THR A 138 4.25 6.42 11.79
N VAL A 139 4.35 5.89 13.02
CA VAL A 139 3.61 6.40 14.18
C VAL A 139 4.62 7.10 15.08
N HIS A 140 4.29 8.29 15.56
CA HIS A 140 5.16 9.05 16.46
C HIS A 140 5.15 8.40 17.86
N PRO A 141 6.29 8.29 18.58
CA PRO A 141 6.35 7.68 19.91
C PRO A 141 5.38 8.27 20.95
N ASN A 142 5.04 9.56 20.83
CA ASN A 142 4.03 10.20 21.69
C ASN A 142 2.62 9.60 21.56
N ASN A 143 2.30 8.97 20.42
CA ASN A 143 1.09 8.15 20.31
C ASN A 143 1.46 6.74 20.78
N THR A 144 1.66 6.62 22.09
CA THR A 144 2.26 5.46 22.76
C THR A 144 1.60 4.15 22.36
N GLU A 145 0.29 4.04 22.54
CA GLU A 145 -0.47 2.81 22.27
C GLU A 145 -0.35 2.39 20.80
N CYS A 146 -0.57 3.31 19.86
CA CYS A 146 -0.49 3.00 18.43
C CYS A 146 0.95 2.72 17.99
N PHE A 147 1.94 3.36 18.63
CA PHE A 147 3.35 3.10 18.39
C PHE A 147 3.74 1.68 18.83
N TYR A 148 3.29 1.25 20.01
CA TYR A 148 3.51 -0.12 20.48
C TYR A 148 2.77 -1.14 19.61
N LEU A 149 1.51 -0.88 19.22
CA LEU A 149 0.78 -1.74 18.29
C LEU A 149 1.54 -1.90 16.96
N ARG A 150 2.06 -0.80 16.40
CA ARG A 150 2.89 -0.86 15.19
C ARG A 150 4.10 -1.76 15.38
N LEU A 151 4.76 -1.67 16.54
CA LEU A 151 5.93 -2.50 16.85
C LEU A 151 5.52 -3.98 16.94
N LEU A 152 4.40 -4.29 17.58
CA LEU A 152 3.86 -5.65 17.66
C LEU A 152 3.55 -6.21 16.26
N LEU A 153 2.86 -5.45 15.41
CA LEU A 153 2.52 -5.86 14.04
C LEU A 153 3.74 -6.13 13.13
N ILE A 154 4.91 -5.59 13.48
CA ILE A 154 6.17 -5.82 12.75
C ILE A 154 6.89 -7.08 13.25
N ASN A 155 6.67 -7.48 14.51
CA ASN A 155 7.45 -8.54 15.16
C ASN A 155 6.64 -9.81 15.47
N ILE A 156 5.31 -9.71 15.60
CA ILE A 156 4.40 -10.79 15.94
C ILE A 156 3.72 -11.31 14.67
N ARG A 157 3.70 -12.63 14.54
CA ARG A 157 3.07 -13.36 13.42
C ARG A 157 1.65 -13.77 13.79
N GLY A 158 0.75 -13.67 12.82
CA GLY A 158 -0.61 -14.18 12.95
C GLY A 158 -1.46 -13.66 14.12
N PRO A 159 -1.40 -12.38 14.53
CA PRO A 159 -2.33 -11.87 15.53
C PRO A 159 -3.77 -12.01 15.01
N ILE A 160 -4.71 -12.39 15.89
CA ILE A 160 -6.12 -12.61 15.51
C ILE A 160 -7.06 -11.53 16.06
N SER A 161 -6.55 -10.64 16.93
CA SER A 161 -7.30 -9.53 17.50
C SER A 161 -6.38 -8.37 17.91
N PHE A 162 -6.96 -7.31 18.48
CA PHE A 162 -6.19 -6.21 19.09
C PHE A 162 -5.64 -6.58 20.48
N GLN A 163 -6.12 -7.66 21.09
CA GLN A 163 -5.81 -8.05 22.47
C GLN A 163 -4.72 -9.13 22.56
N ASP A 164 -4.42 -9.80 21.45
CA ASP A 164 -3.33 -10.77 21.30
C ASP A 164 -2.01 -10.10 20.94
#